data_AF-A0A965LZ30-F1
#
_entry.id   AF-A0A965LZ30-F1
#
_cell.length_a   1.000
_cell.length_b   1.000
_cell.length_c   1.000
_cell.angle_alpha   90.00
_cell.angle_beta   90.00
_cell.angle_gamma   90.00
#
_symmetry.space_group_name_H-M   'P 1'
#
loop_
_entity.id
_entity.type
_entity.pdbx_description
1 polymer ?
#
loop_
_entity_poly.entity_id
_entity_poly.type
_entity_poly.pdbx_seq_one_letter_code
_entity_poly.pdbx_strand_id
1 'polypeptide(L)'
;MTDHPDSVRLEIAAAAARLIADSGLDYGAAKLKAARQLLGRAAPPRGALPDGEEIDAALREHLDLFDPDHAARVARRREVAAELMGRLAEFHPYLTGAVWKGICADHAPIHLQLFHDNAKEVEMRLLDERLRFDVLTLPHFRDPREAVEALAFEWRRE
;
A
#
# COMPACT_ATOMS: atom_id res chain seq x y z
N MET A 1 -15.56 -31.26 -11.15
CA MET A 1 -14.70 -30.59 -10.17
C MET A 1 -15.42 -29.33 -9.76
N THR A 2 -16.22 -29.40 -8.69
CA THR A 2 -17.06 -28.29 -8.23
C THR A 2 -16.15 -27.22 -7.63
N ASP A 3 -15.82 -26.24 -8.47
CA ASP A 3 -15.09 -25.04 -8.09
C ASP A 3 -15.87 -24.33 -6.97
N HIS A 4 -15.41 -24.48 -5.72
CA HIS A 4 -16.05 -23.83 -4.59
C HIS A 4 -15.77 -22.33 -4.69
N PRO A 5 -16.75 -21.46 -4.40
CA PRO A 5 -16.55 -20.00 -4.47
C PRO A 5 -15.38 -19.51 -3.61
N ASP A 6 -15.01 -20.24 -2.56
CA ASP A 6 -13.82 -19.97 -1.75
C ASP A 6 -12.51 -20.27 -2.49
N SER A 7 -12.46 -21.31 -3.34
CA SER A 7 -11.29 -21.64 -4.17
C SER A 7 -11.01 -20.54 -5.19
N VAL A 8 -12.05 -20.11 -5.91
CA VAL A 8 -11.95 -19.01 -6.88
C VAL A 8 -11.49 -17.71 -6.21
N ARG A 9 -12.00 -17.40 -5.02
CA ARG A 9 -11.64 -16.19 -4.28
C ARG A 9 -10.16 -16.18 -3.91
N LEU A 10 -9.64 -17.30 -3.39
CA LEU A 10 -8.23 -17.46 -3.06
C LEU A 10 -7.34 -17.37 -4.30
N GLU A 11 -7.77 -17.95 -5.43
CA GLU A 11 -7.03 -17.82 -6.70
C GLU A 11 -6.98 -16.38 -7.20
N ILE A 12 -8.08 -15.63 -7.09
CA ILE A 12 -8.12 -14.21 -7.43
C ILE A 12 -7.23 -13.41 -6.47
N ALA A 13 -7.22 -13.72 -5.17
CA ALA A 13 -6.34 -13.06 -4.20
C ALA A 13 -4.87 -13.29 -4.53
N ALA A 14 -4.47 -14.53 -4.81
CA ALA A 14 -3.10 -14.89 -5.21
C ALA A 14 -2.69 -14.23 -6.54
N ALA A 15 -3.60 -14.15 -7.51
CA ALA A 15 -3.34 -13.45 -8.76
C ALA A 15 -3.23 -11.93 -8.57
N ALA A 16 -4.05 -11.34 -7.70
CA ALA A 16 -3.96 -9.92 -7.37
C ALA A 16 -2.66 -9.60 -6.63
N ALA A 17 -2.26 -10.44 -5.67
CA ALA A 17 -1.00 -10.33 -4.94
C ALA A 17 0.21 -10.26 -5.89
N ARG A 18 0.29 -11.16 -6.88
CA ARG A 18 1.34 -11.12 -7.92
C ARG A 18 1.34 -9.81 -8.72
N LEU A 19 0.16 -9.33 -9.11
CA LEU A 19 0.04 -8.07 -9.84
C LEU A 19 0.48 -6.86 -9.01
N ILE A 20 0.25 -6.89 -7.69
CA ILE A 20 0.73 -5.87 -6.77
C ILE A 20 2.26 -5.97 -6.64
N ALA A 21 2.79 -7.16 -6.30
CA ALA A 21 4.22 -7.36 -6.07
C ALA A 21 5.07 -7.06 -7.32
N ASP A 22 4.72 -7.67 -8.46
CA ASP A 22 5.58 -7.69 -9.64
C ASP A 22 5.36 -6.50 -10.58
N SER A 23 4.15 -5.94 -10.57
CA SER A 23 3.74 -4.91 -11.54
C SER A 23 3.36 -3.58 -10.90
N GLY A 24 3.35 -3.49 -9.57
CA GLY A 24 3.01 -2.28 -8.82
C GLY A 24 1.61 -1.74 -9.06
N LEU A 25 0.67 -2.62 -9.39
CA LEU A 25 -0.74 -2.23 -9.48
C LEU A 25 -1.30 -1.90 -8.10
N ASP A 26 -2.20 -0.92 -8.03
CA ASP A 26 -3.01 -0.71 -6.84
C ASP A 26 -3.97 -1.88 -6.59
N TYR A 27 -4.46 -2.00 -5.36
CA TYR A 27 -5.32 -3.11 -4.93
C TYR A 27 -6.60 -3.25 -5.78
N GLY A 28 -7.21 -2.13 -6.17
CA GLY A 28 -8.44 -2.12 -6.95
C GLY A 28 -8.20 -2.63 -8.37
N ALA A 29 -7.19 -2.07 -9.04
CA ALA A 29 -6.78 -2.47 -10.37
C ALA A 29 -6.29 -3.93 -10.41
N ALA A 30 -5.48 -4.34 -9.43
CA ALA A 30 -4.98 -5.70 -9.30
C ALA A 30 -6.13 -6.70 -9.13
N LYS A 31 -7.07 -6.42 -8.21
CA LYS A 31 -8.25 -7.28 -8.00
C LYS A 31 -9.11 -7.42 -9.25
N LEU A 32 -9.41 -6.31 -9.93
CA LEU A 32 -10.22 -6.33 -11.15
C LEU A 32 -9.51 -7.05 -12.31
N LYS A 33 -8.20 -6.85 -12.46
CA LYS A 33 -7.39 -7.51 -13.49
C LYS A 33 -7.24 -9.01 -13.22
N ALA A 34 -6.99 -9.41 -11.98
CA ALA A 34 -6.93 -10.80 -11.56
C ALA A 34 -8.25 -11.54 -11.83
N ALA A 35 -9.38 -10.97 -11.41
CA ALA A 35 -10.70 -11.55 -11.67
C ALA A 35 -10.97 -11.73 -13.17
N ARG A 36 -10.59 -10.74 -13.99
CA ARG A 36 -10.74 -10.81 -15.45
C ARG A 36 -9.84 -11.86 -16.10
N GLN A 37 -8.62 -12.05 -15.59
CA GLN A 37 -7.70 -13.07 -16.11
C GLN A 37 -8.21 -14.48 -15.85
N LEU A 38 -8.81 -14.72 -14.68
CA LEU A 38 -9.30 -16.05 -14.28
C LEU A 38 -10.69 -16.36 -14.84
N LEU A 39 -11.62 -15.40 -14.82
CA LEU A 39 -13.03 -15.62 -15.18
C LEU A 39 -13.38 -15.12 -16.59
N GLY A 40 -12.43 -14.47 -17.28
CA GLY A 40 -12.66 -13.88 -18.59
C GLY A 40 -13.68 -12.74 -18.56
N ARG A 41 -14.68 -12.81 -19.46
CA ARG A 41 -15.77 -11.82 -19.54
C ARG A 41 -16.95 -12.14 -18.63
N ALA A 42 -16.95 -13.29 -17.96
CA ALA A 42 -18.03 -13.67 -17.06
C ALA A 42 -18.01 -12.79 -15.81
N ALA A 43 -19.19 -12.45 -15.30
CA ALA A 43 -19.29 -11.78 -14.01
C ALA A 43 -18.83 -12.73 -12.89
N PRO A 44 -18.01 -12.27 -11.92
CA PRO A 44 -17.63 -13.09 -10.80
C PRO A 44 -18.87 -13.55 -10.01
N PRO A 45 -18.90 -14.83 -9.57
CA PRO A 45 -19.93 -15.30 -8.67
C PRO A 45 -20.03 -14.42 -7.42
N ARG A 46 -21.21 -14.37 -6.81
CA ARG A 46 -21.41 -13.58 -5.59
C ARG A 46 -20.46 -14.10 -4.49
N GLY A 47 -19.64 -13.20 -3.94
CA GLY A 47 -18.64 -13.55 -2.93
C GLY A 47 -17.36 -14.19 -3.50
N ALA A 48 -17.13 -14.18 -4.82
CA ALA A 48 -15.88 -14.67 -5.40
C ALA A 48 -14.76 -13.60 -5.41
N LEU A 49 -15.09 -12.32 -5.18
CA LEU A 49 -14.07 -11.27 -5.12
C LEU A 49 -13.48 -11.21 -3.72
N PRO A 50 -12.14 -11.21 -3.58
CA PRO A 50 -11.50 -11.10 -2.29
C PRO A 50 -11.63 -9.70 -1.71
N ASP A 51 -11.60 -9.64 -0.38
CA ASP A 51 -11.44 -8.40 0.36
C ASP A 51 -9.96 -7.97 0.42
N GLY A 52 -9.68 -6.89 1.16
CA GLY A 52 -8.32 -6.38 1.31
C GLY A 52 -7.43 -7.26 2.17
N GLU A 53 -7.98 -7.90 3.21
CA GLU A 53 -7.21 -8.74 4.13
C GLU A 53 -6.79 -10.05 3.45
N GLU A 54 -7.67 -10.63 2.64
CA GLU A 54 -7.36 -11.81 1.83
C GLU A 54 -6.25 -11.51 0.80
N ILE A 55 -6.27 -10.33 0.18
CA ILE A 55 -5.18 -9.89 -0.71
C ILE A 55 -3.89 -9.63 0.08
N ASP A 56 -3.96 -8.98 1.24
CA ASP A 56 -2.78 -8.74 2.09
C ASP A 56 -2.12 -10.06 2.51
N ALA A 57 -2.93 -11.07 2.88
CA ALA A 57 -2.45 -12.39 3.27
C ALA A 57 -1.74 -13.10 2.10
N ALA A 58 -2.37 -13.11 0.92
CA ALA A 58 -1.79 -13.68 -0.29
C ALA A 58 -0.52 -12.94 -0.74
N LEU A 59 -0.48 -11.61 -0.57
CA LEU A 59 0.68 -10.79 -0.88
C LEU A 59 1.84 -11.08 0.07
N ARG A 60 1.58 -11.24 1.37
CA ARG A 60 2.62 -11.66 2.32
C ARG A 60 3.21 -13.00 1.94
N GLU A 61 2.36 -14.00 1.71
CA GLU A 61 2.79 -15.34 1.31
C GLU A 61 3.64 -15.28 0.03
N HIS A 62 3.20 -14.53 -0.98
CA HIS A 62 3.93 -14.37 -2.22
C HIS A 62 5.31 -13.74 -2.02
N LEU A 63 5.39 -12.62 -1.28
CA LEU A 63 6.67 -11.95 -1.01
C LEU A 63 7.61 -12.83 -0.18
N ASP A 64 7.10 -13.52 0.85
CA ASP A 64 7.93 -14.40 1.68
C ASP A 64 8.48 -15.60 0.92
N LEU A 65 7.74 -16.11 -0.08
CA LEU A 65 8.15 -17.27 -0.89
C LEU A 65 9.06 -16.91 -2.05
N PHE A 66 8.81 -15.78 -2.72
CA PHE A 66 9.44 -15.46 -4.02
C PHE A 66 10.41 -14.29 -3.96
N ASP A 67 10.40 -13.52 -2.87
CA ASP A 67 11.29 -12.37 -2.71
C ASP A 67 12.25 -12.56 -1.51
N PRO A 68 13.50 -12.97 -1.77
CA PRO A 68 14.46 -13.24 -0.71
C PRO A 68 14.91 -11.99 0.07
N ASP A 69 14.69 -10.77 -0.45
CA ASP A 69 15.03 -9.52 0.25
C ASP A 69 13.84 -8.96 1.03
N HIS A 70 12.64 -9.56 0.94
CA HIS A 70 11.42 -9.01 1.55
C HIS A 70 11.57 -8.65 3.03
N ALA A 71 12.06 -9.58 3.85
CA ALA A 71 12.19 -9.36 5.28
C ALA A 71 13.18 -8.22 5.60
N ALA A 72 14.31 -8.18 4.88
CA ALA A 72 15.32 -7.14 5.06
C ALA A 72 14.80 -5.77 4.56
N ARG A 73 14.09 -5.74 3.44
CA ARG A 73 13.46 -4.52 2.90
C ARG A 73 12.40 -3.97 3.85
N VAL A 74 11.56 -4.82 4.45
CA VAL A 74 10.60 -4.40 5.48
C VAL A 74 11.32 -3.77 6.68
N ALA A 75 12.42 -4.38 7.14
CA ALA A 75 13.20 -3.82 8.25
C ALA A 75 13.79 -2.44 7.90
N ARG A 76 14.47 -2.33 6.75
CA ARG A 76 15.05 -1.06 6.27
C ARG A 76 13.98 0.04 6.14
N ARG A 77 12.84 -0.27 5.52
CA ARG A 77 11.73 0.70 5.36
C ARG A 77 11.12 1.12 6.70
N ARG A 78 11.07 0.23 7.70
CA ARG A 78 10.61 0.57 9.06
C ARG A 78 11.60 1.47 9.80
N GLU A 79 12.89 1.28 9.63
CA GLU A 79 13.92 2.18 10.16
C GLU A 79 13.77 3.59 9.56
N VAL A 80 13.62 3.68 8.24
CA VAL A 80 13.37 4.96 7.56
C VAL A 80 12.07 5.60 8.03
N ALA A 81 10.99 4.83 8.16
CA ALA A 81 9.72 5.33 8.68
C ALA A 81 9.87 5.87 10.11
N ALA A 82 10.61 5.18 10.98
CA ALA A 82 10.88 5.63 12.34
C ALA A 82 11.71 6.93 12.36
N GLU A 83 12.71 7.07 11.49
CA GLU A 83 13.47 8.32 11.33
C GLU A 83 12.53 9.49 10.94
N LEU A 84 11.71 9.29 9.91
CA LEU A 84 10.75 10.28 9.43
C LEU A 84 9.72 10.66 10.51
N MET A 85 9.17 9.67 11.22
CA MET A 85 8.25 9.91 12.33
C MET A 85 8.89 10.70 13.46
N GLY A 86 10.17 10.48 13.74
CA GLY A 86 10.92 11.27 14.73
C GLY A 86 11.09 12.73 14.30
N ARG A 87 11.34 12.99 13.02
CA ARG A 87 11.48 14.36 12.48
C ARG A 87 10.15 15.11 12.43
N LEU A 88 9.05 14.39 12.17
CA LEU A 88 7.70 14.93 12.06
C LEU A 88 6.90 14.78 13.36
N ALA A 89 7.56 14.51 14.49
CA ALA A 89 6.90 14.15 15.75
C ALA A 89 5.87 15.20 16.23
N GLU A 90 6.10 16.48 15.93
CA GLU A 90 5.17 17.58 16.25
C GLU A 90 3.81 17.46 15.53
N PHE A 91 3.75 16.74 14.41
CA PHE A 91 2.53 16.54 13.61
C PHE A 91 1.85 15.19 13.88
N HIS A 92 2.21 14.52 14.97
CA HIS A 92 1.64 13.25 15.42
C HIS A 92 1.57 12.19 14.29
N PRO A 93 2.72 11.74 13.78
CA PRO A 93 2.76 10.85 12.62
C PRO A 93 2.40 9.41 12.99
N TYR A 94 1.64 8.74 12.13
CA TYR A 94 1.29 7.32 12.24
C TYR A 94 1.69 6.56 10.98
N LEU A 95 2.44 5.48 11.14
CA LEU A 95 2.84 4.59 10.05
C LEU A 95 1.66 3.74 9.59
N THR A 96 1.41 3.71 8.28
CA THR A 96 0.33 2.94 7.65
C THR A 96 0.80 2.24 6.38
N GLY A 97 -0.13 1.57 5.68
CA GLY A 97 0.15 0.93 4.38
C GLY A 97 1.08 -0.28 4.47
N ALA A 98 1.80 -0.55 3.37
CA ALA A 98 2.56 -1.78 3.17
C ALA A 98 3.68 -1.98 4.22
N VAL A 99 4.35 -0.90 4.65
CA VAL A 99 5.45 -0.96 5.62
C VAL A 99 4.97 -1.28 7.03
N TRP A 100 3.83 -0.69 7.43
CA TRP A 100 3.15 -1.06 8.68
C TRP A 100 2.78 -2.54 8.65
N LYS A 101 2.07 -2.95 7.59
CA LYS A 101 1.61 -4.32 7.39
C LYS A 101 2.78 -5.31 7.22
N GLY A 102 3.97 -4.89 6.80
CA GLY A 102 5.07 -5.80 6.50
C GLY A 102 4.82 -6.65 5.25
N ILE A 103 4.26 -6.02 4.21
CA ILE A 103 4.03 -6.58 2.87
C ILE A 103 4.65 -5.65 1.83
N CYS A 104 5.91 -5.30 2.06
CA CYS A 104 6.58 -4.22 1.33
C CYS A 104 7.20 -4.78 0.05
N ALA A 105 6.50 -4.67 -1.09
CA ALA A 105 7.10 -4.89 -2.41
C ALA A 105 8.17 -3.80 -2.71
N ASP A 106 9.00 -4.01 -3.73
CA ASP A 106 10.15 -3.13 -4.03
C ASP A 106 9.76 -1.65 -4.20
N HIS A 107 8.67 -1.40 -4.89
CA HIS A 107 8.16 -0.06 -5.20
C HIS A 107 7.19 0.48 -4.12
N ALA A 108 6.97 -0.25 -3.03
CA ALA A 108 5.99 0.13 -2.03
C ALA A 108 6.46 1.38 -1.27
N PRO A 109 5.69 2.49 -1.30
CA PRO A 109 6.05 3.71 -0.58
C PRO A 109 5.84 3.56 0.92
N ILE A 110 6.49 4.45 1.68
CA ILE A 110 6.20 4.67 3.10
C ILE A 110 5.00 5.62 3.19
N HIS A 111 3.93 5.20 3.86
CA HIS A 111 2.77 6.05 4.11
C HIS A 111 2.73 6.49 5.57
N LEU A 112 2.81 7.80 5.80
CA LEU A 112 2.59 8.41 7.10
C LEU A 112 1.30 9.23 7.07
N GLN A 113 0.45 9.04 8.07
CA GLN A 113 -0.69 9.90 8.32
C GLN A 113 -0.32 10.90 9.40
N LEU A 114 -0.52 12.18 9.13
CA LEU A 114 -0.29 13.27 10.07
C LEU A 114 -1.65 13.77 10.57
N PHE A 115 -1.76 13.94 11.89
CA PHE A 115 -2.97 14.48 12.51
C PHE A 115 -2.63 15.85 13.05
N HIS A 116 -2.70 16.84 12.16
CA HIS A 116 -2.38 18.23 12.45
C HIS A 116 -3.41 19.15 11.82
N ASP A 117 -3.72 20.26 12.49
CA ASP A 117 -4.78 21.19 12.07
C ASP A 117 -4.35 22.09 10.90
N ASN A 118 -3.06 22.14 10.58
CA ASN A 118 -2.51 23.03 9.56
C ASN A 118 -1.49 22.34 8.64
N ALA A 119 -1.94 21.87 7.47
CA ALA A 119 -1.07 21.23 6.48
C ALA A 119 0.11 22.13 6.02
N LYS A 120 -0.05 23.45 6.06
CA LYS A 120 1.03 24.38 5.66
C LYS A 120 2.23 24.35 6.61
N GLU A 121 2.03 24.04 7.89
CA GLU A 121 3.15 23.89 8.81
C GLU A 121 4.01 22.67 8.46
N VAL A 122 3.39 21.59 7.97
CA VAL A 122 4.12 20.41 7.49
C VAL A 122 4.94 20.78 6.26
N GLU A 123 4.36 21.48 5.29
CA GLU A 123 5.08 21.97 4.11
C GLU A 123 6.29 22.83 4.50
N MET A 124 6.09 23.81 5.38
CA MET A 124 7.15 24.69 5.87
C MET A 124 8.26 23.88 6.55
N ARG A 125 7.90 22.91 7.39
CA ARG A 125 8.87 22.02 8.04
C ARG A 125 9.73 21.28 7.03
N LEU A 126 9.13 20.69 5.99
CA LEU A 126 9.86 19.97 4.94
C LEU A 126 10.78 20.92 4.15
N LEU A 127 10.33 22.14 3.85
CA LEU A 127 11.15 23.17 3.18
C LEU A 127 12.36 23.58 4.03
N ASP A 128 12.19 23.78 5.34
CA ASP A 128 13.27 24.10 6.26
C ASP A 128 14.32 22.98 6.32
N GLU A 129 13.88 21.74 6.15
CA GLU A 129 14.74 20.56 6.03
C GLU A 129 15.34 20.37 4.63
N ARG A 130 15.04 21.29 3.69
CA ARG A 130 15.45 21.27 2.28
C ARG A 130 14.98 20.02 1.53
N LEU A 131 13.84 19.47 1.92
CA LEU A 131 13.19 18.37 1.23
C LEU A 131 12.29 18.93 0.13
N ARG A 132 12.51 18.48 -1.10
CA ARG A 132 11.60 18.78 -2.22
C ARG A 132 10.46 17.78 -2.19
N PHE A 133 9.23 18.25 -2.32
CA PHE A 133 8.04 17.42 -2.33
C PHE A 133 7.06 17.91 -3.40
N ASP A 134 6.21 16.98 -3.85
CA ASP A 134 5.05 17.24 -4.68
C ASP A 134 3.80 17.24 -3.82
N VAL A 135 2.84 18.11 -4.16
CA VAL A 135 1.52 18.15 -3.53
C VAL A 135 0.57 17.30 -4.35
N LEU A 136 -0.04 16.33 -3.70
CA LEU A 136 -1.00 15.39 -4.26
C LEU A 136 -2.34 15.51 -3.53
N THR A 137 -3.38 14.96 -4.14
CA THR A 137 -4.67 14.75 -3.50
C THR A 137 -4.94 13.26 -3.39
N LEU A 138 -5.15 12.78 -2.16
CA LEU A 138 -5.48 11.39 -1.88
C LEU A 138 -6.86 11.28 -1.22
N PRO A 139 -7.56 10.14 -1.36
CA PRO A 139 -8.79 9.90 -0.60
C PRO A 139 -8.53 9.90 0.92
N HIS A 140 -9.43 10.49 1.70
CA HIS A 140 -9.36 10.47 3.16
C HIS A 140 -9.49 9.04 3.69
N PHE A 141 -8.67 8.68 4.69
CA PHE A 141 -8.58 7.30 5.17
C PHE A 141 -9.88 6.76 5.79
N ARG A 142 -10.72 7.63 6.36
CA ARG A 142 -12.05 7.28 6.91
C ARG A 142 -13.19 7.38 5.90
N ASP A 143 -13.11 8.32 4.97
CA ASP A 143 -14.16 8.56 3.99
C ASP A 143 -13.51 8.76 2.61
N PRO A 144 -13.49 7.72 1.77
CA PRO A 144 -12.86 7.81 0.45
C PRO A 144 -13.50 8.84 -0.50
N ARG A 145 -14.65 9.43 -0.15
CA ARG A 145 -15.29 10.50 -0.93
C ARG A 145 -14.70 11.88 -0.62
N GLU A 146 -14.07 12.02 0.53
CA GLU A 146 -13.35 13.21 0.92
C GLU A 146 -11.92 13.10 0.41
N ALA A 147 -11.37 14.23 -0.02
CA ALA A 147 -10.01 14.33 -0.54
C ALA A 147 -9.16 15.12 0.46
N VAL A 148 -7.97 14.60 0.76
CA VAL A 148 -6.97 15.25 1.60
C VAL A 148 -5.73 15.60 0.79
N GLU A 149 -5.07 16.67 1.21
CA GLU A 149 -3.74 17.02 0.71
C GLU A 149 -2.72 15.98 1.21
N ALA A 150 -1.82 15.56 0.32
CA ALA A 150 -0.74 14.66 0.64
C ALA A 150 0.57 15.20 0.05
N LEU A 151 1.67 15.05 0.80
CA LEU A 151 2.99 15.47 0.38
C LEU A 151 3.81 14.23 0.03
N ALA A 152 4.32 14.16 -1.19
CA ALA A 152 5.13 13.05 -1.68
C ALA A 152 6.55 13.51 -1.98
N PHE A 153 7.55 12.77 -1.50
CA PHE A 153 8.95 13.06 -1.76
C PHE A 153 9.82 11.81 -1.70
N GLU A 154 10.98 11.88 -2.33
CA GLU A 154 12.03 10.85 -2.24
C GLU A 154 12.88 11.07 -0.99
N TRP A 155 13.27 9.98 -0.32
CA TRP A 155 14.05 10.04 0.90
C TRP A 155 15.45 9.46 0.69
N ARG A 156 16.47 10.34 0.81
CA ARG A 156 17.91 10.03 0.88
C ARG A 156 18.33 8.73 0.15
N ARG A 157 18.36 8.76 -1.18
CA ARG A 157 18.87 7.67 -2.05
C ARG A 157 18.15 6.30 -1.88
N GLU A 158 16.83 6.33 -1.74
CA GLU A 158 15.92 5.26 -2.21
C GLU A 158 14.77 5.88 -3.00
#